data_AF-A0A3P7KNX5-F1
#
_entry.id   AF-A0A3P7KNX5-F1
#
_cell.length_a   1.000
_cell.length_b   1.000
_cell.length_c   1.000
_cell.angle_alpha   90.00
_cell.angle_beta   90.00
_cell.angle_gamma   90.00
#
_symmetry.space_group_name_H-M   'P 1'
#
loop_
_entity.id
_entity.type
_entity.pdbx_description
1 polymer ?
#
loop_
_entity_poly.entity_id
_entity_poly.type
_entity_poly.pdbx_seq_one_letter_code
_entity_poly.pdbx_strand_id
1 'polypeptide(L)' 'MVSSLRYKLFRSYVRKVFDEIGTTDDMVDLEKITEGVQSQAGTHPFTEGELEAGYERMASDNAVMIADNKITLI' A
#
# COMPACT_ATOMS: atom_id res chain seq x y z
N MET A 1 14.11 4.98 1.61
CA MET A 1 13.69 6.25 0.94
C MET A 1 13.05 5.89 -0.39
N VAL A 2 11.77 6.25 -0.60
CA VAL A 2 11.07 6.01 -1.87
C VAL A 2 11.06 7.29 -2.72
N SER A 3 11.34 7.17 -4.02
CA SER A 3 11.30 8.34 -4.91
C SER A 3 9.87 8.89 -5.08
N SER A 4 9.72 10.16 -5.45
CA SER A 4 8.39 10.77 -5.66
C SER A 4 7.55 10.04 -6.72
N LEU A 5 8.19 9.56 -7.79
CA LEU A 5 7.51 8.76 -8.83
C LEU A 5 7.08 7.40 -8.30
N ARG A 6 7.99 6.69 -7.62
CA ARG A 6 7.69 5.37 -7.04
C ARG A 6 6.59 5.44 -5.99
N TYR A 7 6.58 6.49 -5.18
CA TYR A 7 5.51 6.73 -4.21
C TYR A 7 4.14 6.91 -4.88
N LYS A 8 4.04 7.69 -5.96
CA LYS A 8 2.78 7.87 -6.69
C LYS A 8 2.24 6.55 -7.23
N LEU A 9 3.12 5.71 -7.78
CA LEU A 9 2.75 4.36 -8.25
C LEU A 9 2.30 3.46 -7.09
N PHE A 10 3.08 3.40 -6.02
CA PHE A 10 2.76 2.63 -4.82
C PHE A 10 1.38 2.99 -4.27
N ARG A 11 1.12 4.29 -4.06
CA ARG A 11 -0.16 4.81 -3.58
C ARG A 11 -1.33 4.46 -4.51
N SER A 12 -1.09 4.43 -5.83
CA SER A 12 -2.09 4.03 -6.83
C SER A 12 -2.39 2.53 -6.74
N TYR A 13 -1.38 1.69 -6.57
CA TYR A 13 -1.56 0.25 -6.45
C TYR A 13 -2.26 -0.15 -5.16
N VAL A 14 -1.91 0.47 -4.02
CA VAL A 14 -2.61 0.22 -2.76
C VAL A 14 -4.11 0.46 -2.91
N ARG A 15 -4.53 1.60 -3.48
CA ARG A 15 -5.95 1.89 -3.74
C ARG A 15 -6.60 0.84 -4.64
N LYS A 16 -5.95 0.50 -5.75
CA LYS A 16 -6.47 -0.50 -6.69
C LYS A 16 -6.68 -1.86 -6.02
N VAL A 17 -5.76 -2.27 -5.14
CA VAL A 17 -5.91 -3.52 -4.39
C VAL A 17 -7.08 -3.45 -3.42
N PHE A 18 -7.29 -2.34 -2.71
CA PHE A 18 -8.49 -2.15 -1.89
C PHE A 18 -9.78 -2.21 -2.73
N ASP A 19 -9.81 -1.54 -3.89
CA ASP A 19 -10.95 -1.57 -4.81
C ASP A 19 -11.25 -3.00 -5.31
N GLU A 20 -10.20 -3.79 -5.59
CA GLU A 20 -10.31 -5.20 -6.02
C GLU A 20 -10.80 -6.13 -4.91
N ILE A 21 -10.46 -5.85 -3.64
CA ILE A 21 -10.94 -6.62 -2.47
C ILE A 21 -12.42 -6.30 -2.18
N GLY A 22 -12.88 -5.10 -2.57
CA GLY A 22 -14.28 -4.69 -2.39
C GLY A 22 -14.64 -4.33 -0.95
N THR A 23 -13.65 -4.04 -0.11
CA THR A 23 -13.83 -3.64 1.30
C THR A 23 -13.44 -2.17 1.47
N THR A 24 -14.42 -1.30 1.73
CA THR A 24 -14.19 0.13 1.95
C THR A 24 -14.00 0.51 3.42
N ASP A 25 -14.51 -0.29 4.36
CA ASP A 25 -14.54 0.05 5.79
C ASP A 25 -13.84 -0.97 6.70
N ASP A 26 -13.35 -2.09 6.15
CA ASP A 26 -12.71 -3.16 6.92
C ASP A 26 -11.19 -3.02 6.95
N MET A 27 -10.60 -3.28 8.11
CA MET A 27 -9.15 -3.46 8.25
C MET A 27 -8.71 -4.76 7.54
N VAL A 28 -7.88 -4.61 6.52
CA VAL A 28 -7.35 -5.71 5.71
C VAL A 28 -5.95 -6.08 6.19
N ASP A 29 -5.57 -7.35 6.10
CA ASP A 29 -4.20 -7.78 6.42
C ASP A 29 -3.19 -7.04 5.52
N LEU A 30 -2.18 -6.42 6.15
CA LEU A 30 -1.14 -5.65 5.45
C LEU A 30 -0.36 -6.53 4.47
N GLU A 31 -0.15 -7.80 4.82
CA GLU A 31 0.48 -8.80 3.95
C GLU A 31 -0.32 -8.98 2.66
N LYS A 32 -1.65 -9.14 2.75
CA LYS A 32 -2.52 -9.27 1.58
C LYS A 32 -2.48 -8.02 0.68
N ILE A 33 -2.43 -6.83 1.28
CA ILE A 33 -2.23 -5.59 0.50
C ILE A 33 -0.85 -5.58 -0.15
N THR A 34 0.19 -6.00 0.55
CA THR A 34 1.57 -6.03 0.05
C THR A 34 1.71 -6.98 -1.13
N GLU A 35 1.15 -8.18 -1.04
CA GLU A 35 1.09 -9.16 -2.13
C GLU A 35 0.36 -8.60 -3.35
N GLY A 36 -0.79 -7.96 -3.13
CA GLY A 36 -1.54 -7.28 -4.18
C GLY A 36 -0.72 -6.18 -4.85
N VAL A 37 -0.06 -5.33 -4.08
CA VAL A 37 0.80 -4.25 -4.61
C VAL A 37 1.94 -4.81 -5.44
N GLN A 38 2.59 -5.89 -4.99
CA GLN A 38 3.66 -6.54 -5.75
C GLN A 38 3.13 -7.16 -7.04
N SER A 39 1.95 -7.78 -7.00
CA SER A 39 1.26 -8.31 -8.19
C SER A 39 0.98 -7.21 -9.21
N GLN A 40 0.47 -6.05 -8.77
CA GLN A 40 0.20 -4.88 -9.62
C GLN A 40 1.49 -4.26 -10.20
N ALA A 41 2.61 -4.36 -9.48
CA ALA A 41 3.91 -3.85 -9.91
C ALA A 41 4.56 -4.69 -11.03
N GLY A 42 4.13 -5.95 -11.19
CA GLY A 42 4.57 -6.84 -12.26
C GLY A 42 6.09 -6.97 -12.33
N THR A 43 6.69 -6.55 -13.45
CA THR A 43 8.13 -6.65 -13.70
C THR A 43 8.98 -5.62 -12.94
N HIS A 44 8.37 -4.70 -12.20
CA HIS A 44 9.06 -3.63 -11.46
C HIS A 44 8.65 -3.61 -9.98
N PRO A 45 8.91 -4.71 -9.24
CA PRO A 45 8.48 -4.87 -7.86
C PRO A 45 9.05 -3.78 -6.96
N PHE A 46 8.39 -3.56 -5.84
CA PHE A 46 8.92 -2.71 -4.77
C PHE A 46 9.91 -3.50 -3.94
N THR A 47 11.04 -2.89 -3.63
CA THR A 47 11.93 -3.45 -2.60
C THR A 47 11.29 -3.32 -1.22
N GLU A 48 11.72 -4.11 -0.25
CA GLU A 48 11.23 -4.03 1.14
C GLU A 48 11.32 -2.59 1.69
N GLY A 49 12.46 -1.93 1.52
CA GLY A 49 12.63 -0.53 1.95
C GLY A 49 11.82 0.50 1.15
N GLU A 50 11.31 0.15 -0.03
CA GLU A 50 10.33 0.99 -0.75
C GLU A 50 8.90 0.76 -0.26
N LEU A 51 8.55 -0.48 0.10
CA LEU A 51 7.26 -0.82 0.69
C LEU A 51 7.11 -0.13 2.04
N GLU A 52 8.09 -0.29 2.93
CA GLU A 52 8.12 0.36 4.25
C GLU A 52 7.99 1.88 4.13
N ALA A 53 8.88 2.50 3.35
CA ALA A 53 8.86 3.94 3.14
C ALA A 53 7.57 4.42 2.43
N GLY A 54 6.95 3.57 1.60
CA GLY A 54 5.66 3.83 0.96
C GLY A 54 4.53 3.87 1.98
N TYR A 55 4.43 2.85 2.83
CA TYR A 55 3.41 2.76 3.89
C TYR A 55 3.57 3.85 4.94
N GLU A 56 4.79 4.09 5.44
CA GLU A 56 5.08 5.17 6.39
C GLU A 56 4.64 6.54 5.84
N ARG A 57 4.95 6.79 4.57
CA ARG A 57 4.56 8.05 3.92
C ARG A 57 3.05 8.15 3.72
N MET A 58 2.38 7.06 3.33
CA MET A 58 0.92 7.07 3.22
C MET A 58 0.26 7.32 4.58
N ALA A 59 0.78 6.76 5.66
CA ALA A 59 0.29 7.01 7.02
C ALA A 59 0.54 8.46 7.44
N SER A 60 1.74 9.00 7.16
CA SER A 60 2.07 10.41 7.40
C SER A 60 1.18 11.37 6.59
N ASP A 61 0.75 10.97 5.40
CA ASP A 61 -0.18 11.73 4.56
C ASP A 61 -1.66 11.54 4.97
N ASN A 62 -1.93 10.83 6.08
CA ASN A 62 -3.27 10.42 6.54
C ASN A 62 -4.10 9.70 5.44
N ALA A 63 -3.43 8.99 4.53
CA ALA A 63 -4.09 8.25 3.46
C ALA A 63 -4.43 6.81 3.87
N VAL A 64 -3.80 6.30 4.93
CA VAL A 64 -4.02 4.96 5.50
C VAL A 64 -3.83 5.00 7.01
N MET A 65 -4.46 4.05 7.69
CA MET A 65 -4.15 3.69 9.07
C MET A 65 -3.60 2.27 9.08
N ILE A 66 -2.49 2.06 9.80
CA ILE A 66 -1.89 0.73 10.00
C ILE A 66 -1.85 0.43 11.50
N ALA A 67 -2.46 -0.68 11.91
CA ALA A 67 -2.46 -1.17 13.30
C ALA A 67 -2.62 -2.70 13.32
N ASP A 68 -1.93 -3.37 14.23
CA ASP A 68 -2.00 -4.84 14.42
C ASP A 68 -1.83 -5.63 13.11
N ASN A 69 -0.82 -5.26 12.30
CA ASN A 69 -0.54 -5.84 10.98
C ASN A 69 -1.70 -5.73 9.98
N LYS A 70 -2.65 -4.83 10.23
CA LYS A 70 -3.75 -4.52 9.34
C LYS A 70 -3.71 -3.08 8.89
N ILE A 71 -4.34 -2.83 7.75
CA ILE A 71 -4.36 -1.55 7.06
C ILE A 71 -5.78 -1.24 6.59
N THR A 72 -6.16 0.03 6.65
CA THR A 72 -7.37 0.55 6.02
C THR A 72 -7.09 1.90 5.37
N LEU A 73 -7.91 2.28 4.38
CA LEU A 73 -7.89 3.62 3.78
C LEU A 73 -8.62 4.62 4.69
N ILE A 74 -8.20 5.89 4.65
CA ILE A 74 -8.86 7.03 5.32
C ILE A 74 -9.27 8.07 4.28
#